data_AF-A0A6I7EXS8-F1
#
_entry.id   AF-A0A6I7EXS8-F1
#
_cell.length_a   1.000
_cell.length_b   1.000
_cell.length_c   1.000
_cell.angle_alpha   90.00
_cell.angle_beta   90.00
_cell.angle_gamma   90.00
#
_symmetry.space_group_name_H-M   'P 1'
#
loop_
_entity.id
_entity.type
_entity.pdbx_description
1 polymer ?
#
loop_
_entity_poly.entity_id
_entity_poly.type
_entity_poly.pdbx_seq_one_letter_code
_entity_poly.pdbx_strand_id
1 'polypeptide(L)' 'MNNDYFIIAGKEEGFSYKEAEILRVESDTDAEATVNSLRGSGYKIFYITKTIGYIDDIVGVVNR' A
#
# COMPACT_ATOMS: atom_id res chain seq x y z
N MET A 1 12.68 13.25 -2.44
CA MET A 1 12.26 12.51 -1.23
C MET A 1 11.09 11.67 -1.66
N ASN A 2 11.30 10.38 -1.87
CA ASN A 2 10.26 9.47 -2.36
C ASN A 2 9.28 9.23 -1.21
N ASN A 3 8.14 9.88 -1.33
CA ASN A 3 7.03 9.76 -0.39
C ASN A 3 6.24 8.53 -0.80
N ASP A 4 6.70 7.36 -0.40
CA ASP A 4 6.09 6.12 -0.88
C ASP A 4 4.72 5.92 -0.23
N TYR A 5 3.68 5.66 -1.01
CA TYR A 5 2.34 5.37 -0.53
C TYR A 5 2.08 3.88 -0.50
N PHE A 6 1.27 3.45 0.46
CA PHE A 6 0.65 2.14 0.44
C PHE A 6 -0.85 2.28 0.22
N ILE A 7 -1.37 1.59 -0.78
CA ILE A 7 -2.79 1.50 -1.08
C ILE A 7 -3.26 0.08 -0.76
N ILE A 8 -4.31 -0.03 0.05
CA ILE A 8 -4.96 -1.30 0.37
C ILE A 8 -6.35 -1.30 -0.27
N ALA A 9 -6.59 -2.25 -1.16
CA ALA A 9 -7.84 -2.36 -1.91
C ALA A 9 -8.33 -3.82 -2.02
N GLY A 10 -9.63 -3.99 -2.22
CA GLY A 10 -10.28 -5.28 -2.42
C GLY A 10 -11.63 -5.16 -3.14
N LYS A 11 -12.15 -6.28 -3.66
CA LYS A 11 -13.37 -6.30 -4.48
C LYS A 11 -14.68 -6.51 -3.71
N GLU A 12 -14.64 -7.07 -2.50
CA GLU A 12 -15.82 -7.35 -1.67
C GLU A 12 -15.75 -6.66 -0.29
N GLU A 13 -16.93 -6.32 0.28
CA GLU A 13 -17.07 -5.84 1.65
C GLU A 13 -17.03 -7.05 2.62
N GLY A 14 -16.18 -7.01 3.66
CA GLY A 14 -15.98 -8.14 4.60
C GLY A 14 -14.57 -8.75 4.56
N PHE A 15 -13.67 -8.09 3.85
CA PHE A 15 -12.32 -8.49 3.51
C PHE A 15 -11.43 -9.07 4.64
N SER A 16 -10.79 -10.22 4.36
CA SER A 16 -9.70 -10.81 5.14
C SER A 16 -8.34 -10.35 4.61
N TYR A 17 -7.45 -9.76 5.43
CA TYR A 17 -6.12 -9.22 5.08
C TYR A 17 -5.28 -10.03 4.06
N LYS A 18 -5.55 -11.33 3.90
CA LYS A 18 -4.91 -12.23 2.92
C LYS A 18 -5.31 -11.98 1.46
N GLU A 19 -6.48 -11.40 1.19
CA GLU A 19 -7.01 -11.24 -0.17
C GLU A 19 -6.84 -9.80 -0.71
N ALA A 20 -6.15 -8.92 0.04
CA ALA A 20 -6.02 -7.51 -0.32
C ALA A 20 -4.87 -7.38 -1.27
N GLU A 21 -5.06 -6.47 -2.21
CA GLU A 21 -3.94 -5.93 -2.94
C GLU A 21 -3.29 -4.84 -2.09
N ILE A 22 -2.03 -5.05 -1.74
CA ILE A 22 -1.18 -4.04 -1.10
C ILE A 22 -0.24 -3.50 -2.17
N LEU A 23 -0.50 -2.29 -2.61
CA LEU A 23 0.24 -1.63 -3.69
C LEU A 23 1.14 -0.55 -3.09
N ARG A 24 2.40 -0.50 -3.55
CA ARG A 24 3.37 0.56 -3.23
C ARG A 24 3.54 1.47 -4.44
N VAL A 25 3.51 2.78 -4.22
CA VAL A 25 3.69 3.78 -5.29
C VAL A 25 4.54 4.95 -4.79
N GLU A 26 5.29 5.60 -5.68
CA GLU A 26 6.42 6.46 -5.28
C GLU A 26 6.05 7.95 -5.15
N SER A 27 4.86 8.35 -5.59
CA SER A 27 4.43 9.75 -5.63
C SER A 27 2.93 9.93 -5.44
N ASP A 28 2.55 11.16 -5.07
CA ASP A 28 1.14 11.59 -4.92
C ASP A 28 0.37 11.39 -6.25
N THR A 29 0.99 11.75 -7.37
CA THR A 29 0.41 11.59 -8.72
C THR A 29 0.18 10.12 -9.06
N ASP A 30 1.13 9.24 -8.74
CA ASP A 30 1.02 7.80 -9.02
C ASP A 30 -0.01 7.14 -8.11
N ALA A 31 -0.15 7.61 -6.87
CA ALA A 31 -1.18 7.16 -5.95
C ALA A 31 -2.58 7.50 -6.48
N GLU A 32 -2.78 8.72 -6.96
CA GLU A 32 -4.05 9.13 -7.57
C GLU A 32 -4.38 8.32 -8.83
N ALA A 33 -3.40 8.15 -9.72
CA ALA A 33 -3.57 7.35 -10.93
C ALA A 33 -3.92 5.89 -10.61
N THR A 34 -3.25 5.29 -9.62
CA THR A 34 -3.48 3.91 -9.18
C THR A 34 -4.87 3.74 -8.57
N VAL A 35 -5.30 4.67 -7.72
CA VAL A 35 -6.65 4.67 -7.13
C VAL A 35 -7.73 4.73 -8.21
N ASN A 36 -7.55 5.58 -9.21
CA ASN A 36 -8.51 5.71 -10.31
C ASN A 36 -8.57 4.43 -11.16
N SER A 37 -7.44 3.80 -11.43
CA SER A 37 -7.36 2.52 -12.15
C SER A 37 -8.07 1.39 -11.40
N LEU A 38 -7.82 1.27 -10.09
CA LEU A 38 -8.44 0.27 -9.22
C LEU A 38 -9.97 0.43 -9.16
N ARG A 39 -10.44 1.66 -8.98
CA ARG A 39 -11.88 1.96 -9.00
C ARG A 39 -12.52 1.61 -10.34
N GLY A 40 -11.86 1.96 -11.46
CA GLY A 40 -12.30 1.57 -12.80
C GLY A 40 -12.37 0.05 -13.00
N SER A 41 -11.57 -0.70 -12.24
CA SER A 41 -11.52 -2.16 -12.25
C SER A 41 -12.45 -2.83 -11.23
N GLY A 42 -13.31 -2.05 -10.55
CA GLY A 42 -14.30 -2.54 -9.59
C GLY A 42 -13.77 -2.77 -8.17
N TYR A 43 -12.55 -2.31 -7.85
CA TYR A 43 -12.03 -2.38 -6.49
C TYR A 43 -12.60 -1.24 -5.63
N LYS A 44 -12.79 -1.55 -4.34
CA LYS A 44 -13.00 -0.58 -3.27
C LYS A 44 -11.65 -0.28 -2.61
N ILE A 45 -11.38 1.00 -2.38
CA ILE A 45 -10.17 1.46 -1.69
C ILE A 45 -10.48 1.57 -0.20
N PHE A 46 -9.71 0.88 0.63
CA PHE A 46 -9.92 0.88 2.08
C PHE A 46 -8.99 1.88 2.77
N TYR A 47 -7.71 1.87 2.38
CA TYR A 47 -6.70 2.75 2.97
C TYR A 47 -5.74 3.27 1.89
N ILE A 48 -5.37 4.54 2.05
CA ILE A 48 -4.24 5.17 1.36
C ILE A 48 -3.39 5.76 2.48
N THR A 49 -2.15 5.30 2.59
CA THR A 49 -1.24 5.76 3.65
C THR A 49 0.02 6.29 3.01
N LYS A 50 0.52 7.42 3.53
CA LYS A 50 1.78 8.03 3.14
C LYS A 50 2.87 7.53 4.08
N THR A 51 3.94 6.97 3.54
CA THR A 51 5.11 6.58 4.33
C THR A 51 5.83 7.84 4.78
N ILE A 52 5.94 8.01 6.09
CA ILE A 52 6.67 9.13 6.71
C ILE A 52 8.13 8.77 7.03
N GLY A 53 8.48 7.49 6.94
CA GLY A 53 9.82 6.97 7.20
C GLY A 53 9.85 5.45 7.10
N TYR A 54 11.04 4.91 6.89
CA TYR A 54 11.32 3.48 6.87
C TYR A 54 12.05 3.10 8.16
N ILE A 55 11.51 2.12 8.87
CA ILE A 55 12.18 1.51 10.02
C ILE A 55 12.71 0.17 9.54
N ASP A 56 14.03 0.03 9.49
CA ASP A 56 14.70 -1.26 9.28
C ASP A 56 15.15 -1.80 10.64
N ASP A 57 14.19 -2.30 11.41
CA ASP A 57 14.41 -2.90 12.74
C ASP A 57 14.88 -4.37 12.65
N ILE A 58 15.63 -4.71 11.60
CA ILE A 58 16.43 -5.94 11.60
C ILE A 58 17.61 -5.70 12.54
N VAL A 59 17.34 -5.80 13.84
CA VAL A 59 18.37 -6.03 14.85
C VAL A 59 19.06 -7.32 14.43
N GLY A 60 20.31 -7.20 13.98
CA GLY A 60 21.11 -8.29 13.44
C GLY A 60 20.82 -9.59 14.18
N VAL A 61 20.18 -10.51 13.46
CA VAL A 61 20.11 -11.90 13.87
C VAL A 61 21.55 -12.35 14.03
N VAL A 62 21.93 -12.44 15.30
CA VAL A 62 23.10 -13.08 15.90
C VAL A 62 23.88 -13.93 14.90
N ASN A 63 25.15 -13.60 14.68
CA ASN A 63 26.17 -14.61 14.46
C ASN A 63 27.56 -14.13 14.90
N ARG A 64 27.91 -14.58 16.11
CA ARG A 64 29.21 -15.02 16.62
C ARG A 64 30.44 -14.14 16.43
#